data_AF-A0A372QIJ2-F1
#
_entry.id   AF-A0A372QIJ2-F1
#
_cell.length_a   1.000
_cell.length_b   1.000
_cell.length_c   1.000
_cell.angle_alpha   90.00
_cell.angle_beta   90.00
_cell.angle_gamma   90.00
#
_symmetry.space_group_name_H-M   'P 1'
#
loop_
_entity.id
_entity.type
_entity.pdbx_description
1 polymer ?
#
loop_
_entity_poly.entity_id
_entity_poly.type
_entity_poly.pdbx_seq_one_letter_code
_entity_poly.pdbx_strand_id
1 'polypeptide(L)'
;MSSLNRRNQERTHEENQERAYIAASHRGDRSMEARIESARKASDIHKKRTGRALRITAEDVRNEEMYQEIDPDEEAKLEKFHREVIGENR
;
A
#
# COMPACT_ATOMS: atom_id res chain seq x y z
N MET A 1 32.94 -20.25 -9.11
CA MET A 1 32.18 -19.43 -8.13
C MET A 1 31.39 -18.40 -8.90
N SER A 2 30.14 -18.74 -9.27
CA SER A 2 29.29 -17.84 -10.07
C SER A 2 28.84 -16.67 -9.19
N SER A 3 29.53 -15.54 -9.34
CA SER A 3 29.06 -14.26 -8.83
C SER A 3 27.79 -13.93 -9.60
N LEU A 4 26.63 -14.21 -8.99
CA LEU A 4 25.33 -13.81 -9.50
C LEU A 4 25.33 -12.30 -9.58
N ASN A 5 25.60 -11.81 -10.79
CA ASN A 5 25.47 -10.43 -11.19
C ASN A 5 24.10 -9.96 -10.72
N ARG A 6 24.07 -9.23 -9.61
CA ARG A 6 22.88 -8.65 -9.00
C ARG A 6 22.49 -7.53 -9.96
N ARG A 7 21.85 -7.91 -11.07
CA ARG A 7 21.34 -6.99 -12.08
C ARG A 7 20.53 -5.98 -11.30
N ASN A 8 21.06 -4.77 -11.16
CA ASN A 8 20.29 -3.57 -10.91
C ASN A 8 19.34 -3.49 -12.11
N GLN A 9 18.26 -4.27 -12.07
CA GLN A 9 17.08 -3.97 -12.84
C GLN A 9 16.70 -2.59 -12.34
N GLU A 10 16.91 -1.58 -13.18
CA GLU A 10 16.53 -0.22 -12.88
C GLU A 10 15.04 -0.26 -12.55
N ARG A 11 14.73 -0.05 -11.26
CA ARG A 11 13.34 0.00 -10.82
C ARG A 11 12.70 1.19 -11.48
N THR A 12 11.47 1.00 -11.95
CA THR A 12 10.68 2.08 -12.52
C THR A 12 10.50 3.19 -11.48
N HIS A 13 10.25 4.41 -11.95
CA HIS A 13 9.95 5.54 -11.07
C HIS A 13 8.79 5.23 -10.11
N GLU A 14 7.75 4.56 -10.64
CA GLU A 14 6.57 4.16 -9.89
C GLU A 14 6.91 3.14 -8.79
N GLU A 15 7.71 2.11 -9.08
CA GLU A 15 8.17 1.16 -8.05
C GLU A 15 8.98 1.83 -6.94
N ASN A 16 9.83 2.79 -7.29
CA ASN A 16 10.60 3.52 -6.29
C ASN A 16 9.70 4.42 -5.43
N GLN A 17 8.69 5.05 -6.03
CA GLN A 17 7.72 5.88 -5.33
C GLN A 17 6.84 5.05 -4.39
N GLU A 18 6.35 3.90 -4.87
CA GLU A 18 5.61 2.90 -4.07
C GLU A 18 6.41 2.52 -2.82
N ARG A 19 7.68 2.12 -3.01
CA ARG A 19 8.57 1.73 -1.90
C ARG A 19 8.85 2.86 -0.92
N ALA A 20 8.99 4.09 -1.41
CA ALA A 20 9.18 5.25 -0.54
C ALA A 20 7.96 5.48 0.36
N TYR A 21 6.74 5.32 -0.17
CA TYR A 21 5.52 5.44 0.61
C TYR A 21 5.32 4.30 1.62
N ILE A 22 5.68 3.06 1.26
CA ILE A 22 5.69 1.94 2.22
C ILE A 22 6.64 2.26 3.38
N ALA A 23 7.89 2.63 3.09
CA ALA A 23 8.86 2.99 4.13
C ALA A 23 8.38 4.17 4.99
N ALA A 24 7.74 5.16 4.38
CA ALA A 24 7.20 6.32 5.08
C ALA A 24 5.99 5.98 5.99
N SER A 25 5.27 4.88 5.70
CA SER A 25 4.17 4.37 6.53
C SER A 25 4.66 3.60 7.76
N HIS A 26 5.85 3.00 7.69
CA HIS A 26 6.50 2.29 8.80
C HIS A 26 7.29 3.21 9.74
N ARG A 27 7.30 4.52 9.48
CA ARG A 27 8.00 5.50 10.31
C ARG A 27 7.24 5.80 11.60
N GLY A 28 7.73 5.26 12.72
CA GLY A 28 7.19 5.49 14.07
C GLY A 28 7.25 6.93 14.57
N ASP A 29 8.07 7.78 13.96
CA ASP A 29 8.19 9.22 14.29
C ASP A 29 7.07 10.08 13.68
N ARG A 30 6.16 9.49 12.89
CA ARG A 30 5.05 10.18 12.22
C ARG A 30 3.72 9.87 12.89
N SER A 31 2.75 10.78 12.76
CA SER A 31 1.39 10.54 13.24
C SER A 31 0.75 9.34 12.54
N MET A 32 -0.17 8.67 13.23
CA MET A 32 -0.88 7.51 12.68
C MET A 32 -1.61 7.84 11.37
N GLU A 33 -2.24 9.02 11.31
CA GLU A 33 -2.93 9.51 10.11
C GLU A 33 -1.97 9.68 8.92
N ALA A 34 -0.80 10.31 9.12
CA ALA A 34 0.19 10.48 8.07
C ALA A 34 0.79 9.15 7.60
N ARG A 35 0.91 8.16 8.50
CA ARG A 35 1.34 6.80 8.18
C ARG A 35 0.29 6.08 7.33
N ILE A 36 -0.98 6.15 7.72
CA ILE A 36 -2.10 5.57 6.95
C ILE A 36 -2.22 6.22 5.57
N GLU A 37 -2.11 7.54 5.48
CA GLU A 37 -2.13 8.24 4.19
C GLU A 37 -0.99 7.78 3.27
N SER A 38 0.21 7.60 3.84
CA SER A 38 1.36 7.07 3.09
C SER A 38 1.09 5.64 2.60
N ALA A 39 0.53 4.78 3.45
CA ALA A 39 0.18 3.41 3.08
C ALA A 39 -0.88 3.35 1.96
N ARG A 40 -1.89 4.26 2.00
CA ARG A 40 -2.87 4.39 0.92
C ARG A 40 -2.23 4.80 -0.41
N LYS A 41 -1.35 5.82 -0.40
CA LYS A 41 -0.61 6.23 -1.61
C LYS A 41 0.26 5.11 -2.17
N ALA A 42 0.88 4.29 -1.32
CA ALA A 42 1.59 3.10 -1.77
C ALA A 42 0.64 2.11 -2.46
N SER A 43 -0.53 1.85 -1.88
CA SER A 43 -1.56 0.98 -2.47
C SER A 43 -2.04 1.49 -3.84
N ASP A 44 -2.25 2.78 -4.00
CA ASP A 44 -2.70 3.37 -5.26
C ASP A 44 -1.68 3.16 -6.39
N ILE A 45 -0.40 3.37 -6.10
CA ILE A 45 0.69 3.15 -7.06
C ILE A 45 0.84 1.65 -7.35
N HIS A 46 0.78 0.82 -6.32
CA HIS A 46 0.84 -0.64 -6.46
C HIS A 46 -0.30 -1.13 -7.38
N LYS A 47 -1.54 -0.72 -7.13
CA LYS A 47 -2.70 -1.05 -7.96
C LYS A 47 -2.55 -0.58 -9.40
N LYS A 48 -2.02 0.63 -9.61
CA LYS A 48 -1.74 1.12 -10.96
C LYS A 48 -0.73 0.22 -11.71
N ARG A 49 0.26 -0.33 -11.01
CA ARG A 49 1.34 -1.13 -11.59
C ARG A 49 0.99 -2.62 -11.73
N THR A 50 0.26 -3.19 -10.77
CA THR A 50 0.00 -4.64 -10.67
C THR A 50 -1.45 -5.02 -10.94
N GLY A 51 -2.37 -4.06 -10.88
CA GLY A 51 -3.81 -4.30 -10.99
C GLY A 51 -4.48 -4.72 -9.68
N ARG A 52 -3.76 -4.78 -8.56
CA ARG A 52 -4.29 -5.18 -7.24
C ARG A 52 -3.97 -4.14 -6.18
N ALA A 53 -4.88 -3.89 -5.25
CA ALA A 53 -4.61 -3.02 -4.11
C ALA A 53 -3.88 -3.74 -2.99
N LEU A 54 -3.23 -2.97 -2.11
CA LEU A 54 -2.69 -3.47 -0.85
C LEU A 54 -3.75 -3.35 0.25
N ARG A 55 -3.85 -4.39 1.09
CA ARG A 55 -4.62 -4.37 2.33
C ARG A 55 -3.95 -3.43 3.32
N ILE A 56 -4.57 -2.29 3.58
CA ILE A 56 -4.09 -1.34 4.58
C ILE A 56 -5.03 -1.35 5.78
N THR A 57 -4.56 -1.83 6.92
CA THR A 57 -5.26 -1.68 8.20
C THR A 57 -4.47 -0.80 9.16
N ALA A 58 -5.16 -0.14 10.09
CA ALA A 58 -4.51 0.64 11.14
C ALA A 58 -3.65 -0.24 12.07
N GLU A 59 -3.95 -1.53 12.17
CA GLU A 59 -3.13 -2.47 12.94
C GLU A 59 -1.83 -2.79 12.21
N ASP A 60 -1.90 -3.15 10.93
CA ASP A 60 -0.72 -3.44 10.10
C ASP A 60 0.22 -2.23 10.03
N VAL A 61 -0.34 -1.03 9.85
CA VAL A 61 0.43 0.22 9.84
C VAL A 61 1.11 0.45 11.18
N ARG A 62 0.42 0.21 12.31
CA ARG A 62 0.96 0.42 13.66
C ARG A 62 2.08 -0.57 13.98
N ASN A 63 1.89 -1.82 13.59
CA ASN A 63 2.82 -2.93 13.84
C ASN A 63 3.94 -3.02 12.79
N GLU A 64 3.92 -2.13 11.79
CA GLU A 64 4.93 -2.08 10.72
C GLU A 64 4.96 -3.38 9.87
N GLU A 65 3.80 -4.02 9.75
CA GLU A 65 3.62 -5.26 9.02
C GLU A 65 3.76 -5.04 7.50
N MET A 66 4.06 -6.13 6.79
CA MET A 66 4.02 -6.12 5.33
C MET A 66 2.57 -6.15 4.84
N TYR A 67 2.22 -5.20 3.98
CA TYR A 67 0.90 -5.17 3.35
C TYR A 67 0.78 -6.29 2.31
N GLN A 68 -0.35 -6.98 2.35
CA GLN A 68 -0.67 -8.06 1.42
C GLN A 68 -1.53 -7.51 0.28
N GLU A 69 -1.39 -8.06 -0.93
CA GLU A 69 -2.37 -7.81 -2.00
C GLU A 69 -3.73 -8.38 -1.59
N ILE A 70 -4.80 -7.67 -1.95
CA ILE A 70 -6.17 -8.19 -1.86
C ILE A 70 -6.68 -8.61 -3.23
N ASP A 71 -7.52 -9.63 -3.24
CA ASP A 71 -8.19 -10.05 -4.46
C ASP A 71 -9.17 -8.97 -4.94
N PRO A 72 -9.42 -8.85 -6.26
CA PRO A 72 -10.39 -7.88 -6.79
C PRO A 72 -11.79 -8.02 -6.17
N ASP A 73 -12.20 -9.24 -5.81
CA ASP A 73 -13.48 -9.51 -5.14
C ASP A 73 -13.51 -8.97 -3.70
N GLU A 74 -12.37 -9.01 -3.00
CA GLU A 74 -12.22 -8.43 -1.66
C GLU A 74 -12.20 -6.91 -1.73
N GLU A 75 -11.50 -6.35 -2.72
CA GLU A 75 -11.49 -4.91 -2.98
C GLU A 75 -12.90 -4.38 -3.24
N ALA A 76 -13.67 -5.04 -4.11
CA ALA A 76 -15.05 -4.66 -4.40
C ALA A 76 -15.94 -4.68 -3.15
N LYS A 77 -15.73 -5.64 -2.23
CA LYS A 77 -16.45 -5.70 -0.94
C LYS A 77 -16.07 -4.53 -0.04
N LEU A 78 -14.78 -4.18 0.03
CA LEU A 78 -14.31 -3.03 0.81
C LEU A 78 -14.88 -1.71 0.28
N GLU A 79 -14.86 -1.50 -1.04
CA GLU A 79 -15.44 -0.31 -1.66
C GLU A 79 -16.95 -0.22 -1.42
N LYS A 80 -17.67 -1.35 -1.55
CA LYS A 80 -19.10 -1.42 -1.26
C LYS A 80 -19.38 -1.10 0.22
N PHE A 81 -18.62 -1.67 1.15
CA PHE A 81 -18.75 -1.40 2.57
C PHE A 81 -18.46 0.07 2.89
N HIS A 82 -17.39 0.65 2.35
CA HIS A 82 -17.11 2.08 2.51
C HIS A 82 -18.25 2.96 1.98
N ARG A 83 -18.83 2.61 0.82
CA ARG A 83 -19.98 3.34 0.26
C ARG A 83 -21.22 3.23 1.14
N GLU A 84 -21.46 2.09 1.77
CA GLU A 84 -22.61 1.87 2.66
C GLU A 84 -22.44 2.53 4.03
N VAL A 85 -21.22 2.55 4.59
CA VAL A 85 -20.92 3.12 5.91
C VAL A 85 -20.70 4.63 5.86
N ILE A 86 -20.03 5.14 4.81
CA ILE A 86 -19.81 6.57 4.58
C ILE A 86 -20.93 7.15 3.69
N GLY A 87 -21.96 6.33 3.39
CA GLY A 87 -23.15 6.72 2.66
C GLY A 87 -23.66 8.06 3.16
N GLU A 88 -23.46 9.07 2.32
CA GLU A 88 -23.73 10.48 2.52
C GLU A 88 -24.93 10.69 3.44
N ASN A 89 -24.64 11.27 4.62
CA ASN A 89 -25.62 11.99 5.41
C ASN A 89 -26.10 13.17 4.52
N ARG A 90 -27.07 12.90 3.65
CA ARG A 90 -27.82 13.94 2.94
C ARG A 90 -28.70 14.70 3.92
#